data_AF-A0A7C2SJS4-F1
#
_entry.id   AF-A0A7C2SJS4-F1
#
_cell.length_a   1.000
_cell.length_b   1.000
_cell.length_c   1.000
_cell.angle_alpha   90.00
_cell.angle_beta   90.00
_cell.angle_gamma   90.00
#
_symmetry.space_group_name_H-M   'P 1'
#
loop_
_entity.id
_entity.type
_entity.pdbx_description
1 polymer ?
#
loop_
_entity_poly.entity_id
_entity_poly.type
_entity_poly.pdbx_seq_one_letter_code
_entity_poly.pdbx_strand_id
1 'polypeptide(L)'
;MNPLKIGIEIKRIRDSKGKEILKAAVPMGIVFEKEFDASFVETETEKFEQRYTSLVEKLKFLLQRIKDKSIRNRVLIYWEFGHLIDRFIDANNDGIFMLGTMVKHLTRDTGASDKLITRTRRFYRMYPSKDRIDPNRSFDSYVATFEGGYISKHKKSERDITIRKS
;
A
#
# COMPACT_ATOMS: atom_id res chain seq x y z
N MET A 1 18.38 -22.96 9.70
CA MET A 1 19.04 -21.71 9.28
C MET A 1 17.96 -20.73 8.85
N ASN A 2 17.93 -19.52 9.41
CA ASN A 2 17.03 -18.49 8.90
C ASN A 2 17.62 -17.98 7.58
N PRO A 3 16.89 -18.02 6.45
CA PRO A 3 17.40 -17.47 5.20
C PRO A 3 17.67 -15.97 5.40
N LEU A 4 18.87 -15.55 5.00
CA LEU A 4 19.32 -14.17 5.13
C LEU A 4 18.38 -13.27 4.31
N LYS A 5 17.66 -12.35 4.98
CA LYS A 5 16.76 -11.43 4.29
C LYS A 5 17.56 -10.29 3.68
N ILE A 6 17.40 -10.09 2.37
CA ILE A 6 18.10 -9.10 1.59
C ILE A 6 17.20 -7.88 1.42
N GLY A 7 17.65 -6.73 1.94
CA GLY A 7 16.96 -5.47 1.72
C GLY A 7 17.10 -5.02 0.27
N ILE A 8 15.98 -4.74 -0.41
CA ILE A 8 15.98 -4.24 -1.78
C ILE A 8 15.45 -2.82 -1.86
N GLU A 9 15.91 -2.09 -2.87
CA GLU A 9 15.45 -0.75 -3.18
C GLU A 9 14.74 -0.73 -4.53
N ILE A 10 13.56 -0.10 -4.62
CA ILE A 10 12.92 0.14 -5.92
C ILE A 10 13.29 1.53 -6.43
N LYS A 11 13.93 1.58 -7.60
CA LYS A 11 14.31 2.79 -8.33
C LYS A 11 13.39 3.00 -9.53
N ARG A 12 13.15 4.27 -9.87
CA ARG A 12 12.53 4.67 -11.14
C ARG A 12 13.65 4.96 -12.11
N ILE A 13 13.66 4.27 -13.24
CA ILE A 13 14.63 4.51 -14.33
C ILE A 13 13.88 4.75 -15.63
N ARG A 14 14.54 5.35 -16.62
CA ARG A 14 14.02 5.43 -17.99
C ARG A 14 14.58 4.25 -18.79
N ASP A 15 13.71 3.55 -19.49
CA ASP A 15 14.12 2.53 -20.45
C ASP A 15 14.72 3.15 -21.72
N SER A 16 15.20 2.31 -22.64
CA SER A 16 15.78 2.73 -23.93
C SER A 16 14.80 3.47 -24.84
N LYS A 17 13.50 3.45 -24.53
CA LYS A 17 12.43 4.17 -25.23
C LYS A 17 12.00 5.44 -24.49
N GLY A 18 12.67 5.80 -23.40
CA GLY A 18 12.35 6.96 -22.57
C GLY A 18 11.16 6.77 -21.62
N LYS A 19 10.58 5.56 -21.54
CA LYS A 19 9.47 5.26 -20.64
C LYS A 19 10.01 5.00 -19.23
N GLU A 20 9.33 5.56 -18.23
CA GLU A 20 9.67 5.31 -16.83
C GLU A 20 9.25 3.88 -16.42
N ILE A 21 10.20 3.13 -15.88
CA ILE A 21 10.01 1.77 -15.37
C ILE A 21 10.54 1.67 -13.93
N LEU A 22 10.02 0.69 -13.19
CA LEU A 22 10.45 0.39 -11.83
C LEU A 22 11.46 -0.77 -11.87
N LYS A 23 12.61 -0.58 -11.21
CA LYS A 23 13.66 -1.59 -11.09
C LYS A 23 14.04 -1.83 -9.63
N ALA A 24 14.19 -3.10 -9.27
CA ALA A 24 14.68 -3.53 -7.98
C ALA A 24 16.21 -3.57 -8.02
N ALA A 25 16.83 -2.94 -7.03
CA ALA A 25 18.26 -2.95 -6.83
C ALA A 25 18.58 -3.75 -5.58
N VAL A 26 19.50 -4.70 -5.72
CA VAL A 26 20.06 -5.49 -4.63
C VAL A 26 21.37 -4.85 -4.18
N PRO A 27 21.68 -4.81 -2.86
CA PRO A 27 22.96 -4.29 -2.37
C PRO A 27 24.14 -5.09 -2.92
N MET A 28 25.18 -4.39 -3.39
CA MET A 28 26.39 -5.03 -3.94
C MET A 28 27.10 -5.96 -2.94
N GLY A 29 26.94 -5.69 -1.64
CA GLY A 29 27.49 -6.52 -0.57
C GLY A 29 27.09 -8.00 -0.64
N ILE A 30 25.94 -8.32 -1.25
CA ILE A 30 25.47 -9.70 -1.41
C ILE A 30 26.44 -10.57 -2.22
N VAL A 31 27.21 -9.97 -3.14
CA VAL A 31 28.15 -10.69 -4.01
C VAL A 31 29.30 -11.31 -3.22
N PHE A 32 29.56 -10.80 -2.01
CA PHE A 32 30.60 -11.31 -1.12
C PHE A 32 30.10 -12.38 -0.13
N GLU A 33 28.81 -12.74 -0.18
CA GLU A 33 28.25 -13.81 0.64
C GLU A 33 28.67 -15.19 0.13
N LYS A 34 28.99 -16.11 1.03
CA LYS A 34 29.50 -17.45 0.68
C LYS A 34 28.52 -18.30 -0.13
N GLU A 35 27.23 -18.01 -0.02
CA GLU A 35 26.14 -18.74 -0.69
C GLU A 35 25.55 -17.93 -1.86
N PHE A 36 26.28 -16.95 -2.39
CA PHE A 36 25.79 -16.11 -3.48
C PHE A 36 25.62 -16.92 -4.78
N ASP A 37 24.37 -16.97 -5.26
CA ASP A 37 24.01 -17.46 -6.58
C ASP A 37 23.42 -16.29 -7.39
N ALA A 38 24.19 -15.83 -8.38
CA ALA A 38 23.81 -14.73 -9.25
C ALA A 38 22.51 -15.02 -10.03
N SER A 39 22.35 -16.24 -10.53
CA SER A 39 21.20 -16.64 -11.35
C SER A 39 19.91 -16.68 -10.53
N PHE A 40 20.02 -17.17 -9.29
CA PHE A 40 18.93 -17.18 -8.33
C PHE A 40 18.53 -15.76 -7.92
N VAL A 41 19.51 -14.92 -7.58
CA VAL A 41 19.27 -13.52 -7.19
C VAL A 41 18.61 -12.74 -8.33
N GLU A 42 19.09 -12.89 -9.56
CA GLU A 42 18.50 -12.26 -10.75
C GLU A 42 17.04 -12.70 -10.94
N THR A 43 16.79 -14.01 -10.93
CA THR A 43 15.45 -14.58 -11.10
C THR A 43 14.46 -14.08 -10.03
N GLU A 44 14.85 -14.10 -8.77
CA GLU A 44 13.98 -13.64 -7.68
C GLU A 44 13.77 -12.12 -7.74
N THR A 45 14.77 -11.37 -8.23
CA THR A 45 14.69 -9.91 -8.38
C THR A 45 13.66 -9.57 -9.45
N GLU A 46 13.71 -10.23 -10.61
CA GLU A 46 12.72 -10.06 -11.68
C GLU A 46 11.30 -10.40 -11.21
N LYS A 47 11.13 -11.51 -10.48
CA LYS A 47 9.83 -11.87 -9.89
C LYS A 47 9.34 -10.80 -8.91
N PHE A 48 10.22 -10.23 -8.11
CA PHE A 48 9.86 -9.14 -7.21
C PHE A 48 9.43 -7.89 -8.00
N GLU A 49 10.21 -7.48 -9.01
CA GLU A 49 9.92 -6.33 -9.88
C GLU A 49 8.55 -6.44 -10.53
N GLN A 50 8.23 -7.61 -11.11
CA GLN A 50 6.95 -7.86 -11.76
C GLN A 50 5.79 -7.76 -10.76
N ARG A 51 5.92 -8.40 -9.59
CA ARG A 51 4.91 -8.35 -8.53
C ARG A 51 4.69 -6.93 -8.03
N TYR A 52 5.76 -6.17 -7.78
CA TYR A 52 5.67 -4.79 -7.29
C TYR A 52 5.08 -3.85 -8.35
N THR A 53 5.47 -3.99 -9.61
CA THR A 53 4.91 -3.21 -10.72
C THR A 53 3.42 -3.48 -10.87
N SER A 54 3.00 -4.75 -10.83
CA SER A 54 1.58 -5.12 -10.87
C SER A 54 0.79 -4.55 -9.69
N LEU A 55 1.37 -4.55 -8.49
CA LEU A 55 0.76 -3.89 -7.33
C LEU A 55 0.57 -2.39 -7.59
N VAL A 56 1.62 -1.67 -8.01
CA VAL A 56 1.57 -0.23 -8.25
C VAL A 56 0.51 0.13 -9.29
N GLU A 57 0.43 -0.60 -10.40
CA GLU A 57 -0.57 -0.38 -11.45
C GLU A 57 -1.99 -0.58 -10.93
N LYS A 58 -2.25 -1.67 -10.19
CA LYS A 58 -3.55 -1.93 -9.56
C LYS A 58 -3.92 -0.83 -8.58
N LEU A 59 -2.99 -0.40 -7.73
CA LEU A 59 -3.23 0.68 -6.76
C LEU A 59 -3.51 2.02 -7.45
N LYS A 60 -2.80 2.36 -8.53
CA LYS A 60 -3.10 3.57 -9.34
C LYS A 60 -4.51 3.53 -9.91
N PHE A 61 -4.91 2.39 -10.46
CA PHE A 61 -6.26 2.19 -10.98
C PHE A 61 -7.32 2.34 -9.87
N LEU A 62 -7.13 1.70 -8.72
CA LEU A 62 -8.04 1.83 -7.58
C LEU A 62 -8.08 3.27 -7.05
N LEU A 63 -6.94 3.98 -7.03
CA LEU A 63 -6.86 5.37 -6.60
C LEU A 63 -7.68 6.30 -7.52
N GLN A 64 -7.66 6.08 -8.83
CA GLN A 64 -8.50 6.81 -9.77
C GLN A 64 -9.99 6.57 -9.47
N ARG A 65 -10.38 5.31 -9.25
CA ARG A 65 -11.76 4.95 -8.89
C ARG A 65 -12.19 5.51 -7.52
N ILE A 66 -11.28 5.61 -6.57
CA ILE A 66 -11.54 6.28 -5.29
C ILE A 66 -11.84 7.77 -5.50
N LYS A 67 -11.21 8.43 -6.47
CA LYS A 67 -11.43 9.86 -6.74
C LYS A 67 -12.76 10.13 -7.46
N ASP A 68 -13.26 9.17 -8.22
CA ASP A 68 -14.55 9.27 -8.89
C ASP A 68 -15.72 9.22 -7.88
N LYS A 69 -16.47 10.33 -7.78
CA LYS A 69 -17.60 10.46 -6.85
C LYS A 69 -18.88 9.77 -7.34
N SER A 70 -18.97 9.40 -8.61
CA SER A 70 -20.14 8.73 -9.18
C SER A 70 -20.23 7.25 -8.79
N ILE A 71 -19.10 6.65 -8.44
CA ILE A 71 -19.03 5.23 -8.09
C ILE A 71 -19.73 4.98 -6.76
N ARG A 72 -20.73 4.09 -6.78
CA ARG A 72 -21.35 3.55 -5.56
C ARG A 72 -20.42 2.56 -4.87
N ASN A 73 -20.60 2.37 -3.56
CA ASN A 73 -19.87 1.37 -2.77
C ASN A 73 -18.35 1.54 -2.74
N ARG A 74 -17.86 2.80 -2.84
CA ARG A 74 -16.43 3.14 -2.80
C ARG A 74 -15.68 2.56 -1.60
N VAL A 75 -16.36 2.32 -0.48
CA VAL A 75 -15.79 1.67 0.71
C VAL A 75 -15.14 0.32 0.39
N LEU A 76 -15.70 -0.45 -0.55
CA LEU A 76 -15.13 -1.71 -1.02
C LEU A 76 -13.82 -1.51 -1.80
N ILE A 77 -13.66 -0.37 -2.46
CA ILE A 77 -12.44 -0.01 -3.19
C ILE A 77 -11.32 0.34 -2.20
N TYR A 78 -11.64 1.07 -1.12
CA TYR A 78 -10.68 1.31 -0.03
C TYR A 78 -10.23 0.01 0.64
N TRP A 79 -11.14 -0.96 0.79
CA TRP A 79 -10.79 -2.28 1.31
C TRP A 79 -9.85 -3.03 0.37
N GLU A 80 -10.20 -3.11 -0.91
CA GLU A 80 -9.38 -3.77 -1.94
C GLU A 80 -7.97 -3.16 -1.99
N PHE A 81 -7.87 -1.84 -1.85
CA PHE A 81 -6.61 -1.12 -1.80
C PHE A 81 -5.71 -1.62 -0.66
N GLY A 82 -6.26 -1.76 0.55
CA GLY A 82 -5.55 -2.30 1.70
C GLY A 82 -5.20 -3.77 1.55
N HIS A 83 -6.16 -4.56 1.04
CA HIS A 83 -6.02 -5.99 0.80
C HIS A 83 -4.84 -6.30 -0.14
N LEU A 84 -4.74 -5.59 -1.27
CA LEU A 84 -3.65 -5.81 -2.23
C LEU A 84 -2.27 -5.52 -1.62
N ILE A 85 -2.16 -4.50 -0.76
CA ILE A 85 -0.89 -4.15 -0.11
C ILE A 85 -0.49 -5.22 0.91
N ASP A 86 -1.40 -5.61 1.79
CA ASP A 86 -1.08 -6.61 2.80
C ASP A 86 -0.85 -8.00 2.16
N ARG A 87 -1.62 -8.38 1.12
CA ARG A 87 -1.35 -9.59 0.33
C ARG A 87 0.06 -9.56 -0.29
N PHE A 88 0.49 -8.41 -0.81
CA PHE A 88 1.84 -8.27 -1.33
C PHE A 88 2.89 -8.43 -0.23
N ILE A 89 2.68 -7.84 0.94
CA ILE A 89 3.61 -7.96 2.07
C ILE A 89 3.70 -9.41 2.53
N ASP A 90 2.57 -10.08 2.72
CA ASP A 90 2.51 -11.47 3.17
C ASP A 90 3.21 -12.39 2.16
N ALA A 91 2.97 -12.20 0.85
CA ALA A 91 3.62 -12.98 -0.21
C ALA A 91 5.14 -12.75 -0.32
N ASN A 92 5.68 -11.72 0.34
CA ASN A 92 7.12 -11.45 0.38
C ASN A 92 7.72 -11.65 1.78
N ASN A 93 6.92 -11.91 2.82
CA ASN A 93 7.44 -12.17 4.17
C ASN A 93 8.21 -13.50 4.24
N ASP A 94 7.82 -14.48 3.45
CA ASP A 94 8.52 -15.77 3.32
C ASP A 94 9.59 -15.76 2.22
N GLY A 95 9.70 -14.64 1.48
CA GLY A 95 10.69 -14.45 0.43
C GLY A 95 12.04 -13.98 0.96
N ILE A 96 13.06 -14.07 0.10
CA ILE A 96 14.43 -13.60 0.41
C ILE A 96 14.53 -12.08 0.42
N PHE A 97 13.64 -11.38 -0.30
CA PHE A 97 13.71 -9.93 -0.46
C PHE A 97 12.73 -9.18 0.42
N MET A 98 13.23 -8.14 1.09
CA MET A 98 12.42 -7.19 1.82
C MET A 98 12.56 -5.80 1.23
N LEU A 99 11.44 -5.21 0.82
CA LEU A 99 11.41 -3.79 0.49
C LEU A 99 11.46 -2.96 1.78
N GLY A 100 12.47 -2.10 1.90
CA GLY A 100 12.52 -1.08 2.95
C GLY A 100 11.27 -0.18 2.90
N THR A 101 10.99 0.55 3.99
CA THR A 101 9.82 1.46 4.18
C THR A 101 8.74 1.44 3.07
N MET A 102 7.95 0.36 3.00
CA MET A 102 6.93 0.09 1.95
C MET A 102 6.06 1.31 1.63
N VAL A 103 5.61 2.01 2.68
CA VAL A 103 4.68 3.13 2.54
C VAL A 103 5.31 4.31 1.77
N LYS A 104 6.61 4.56 1.93
CA LYS A 104 7.31 5.62 1.19
C LYS A 104 7.40 5.28 -0.30
N HIS A 105 7.74 4.03 -0.63
CA HIS A 105 7.79 3.56 -2.02
C HIS A 105 6.40 3.63 -2.67
N LEU A 106 5.37 3.12 -2.01
CA LEU A 106 4.00 3.19 -2.53
C LEU A 106 3.50 4.63 -2.68
N THR A 107 3.81 5.53 -1.74
CA THR A 107 3.48 6.96 -1.84
C THR A 107 4.09 7.56 -3.10
N ARG A 108 5.41 7.38 -3.28
CA ARG A 108 6.14 7.85 -4.46
C ARG A 108 5.54 7.26 -5.74
N ASP A 109 5.33 5.95 -5.78
CA ASP A 109 5.05 5.22 -7.02
C ASP A 109 3.59 5.27 -7.44
N THR A 110 2.65 5.36 -6.51
CA THR A 110 1.20 5.41 -6.79
C THR A 110 0.63 6.83 -6.78
N GLY A 111 1.28 7.77 -6.08
CA GLY A 111 0.72 9.10 -5.80
C GLY A 111 -0.37 9.11 -4.73
N ALA A 112 -0.61 7.98 -4.05
CA ALA A 112 -1.46 7.92 -2.86
C ALA A 112 -0.75 8.61 -1.68
N SER A 113 -1.51 9.24 -0.78
CA SER A 113 -0.93 9.77 0.45
C SER A 113 -0.59 8.64 1.42
N ASP A 114 0.46 8.85 2.23
CA ASP A 114 0.83 7.96 3.34
C ASP A 114 -0.39 7.62 4.22
N LYS A 115 -1.19 8.65 4.57
CA LYS A 115 -2.42 8.49 5.34
C LYS A 115 -3.44 7.56 4.68
N LEU A 116 -3.61 7.63 3.36
CA LEU A 116 -4.51 6.72 2.63
C LEU A 116 -3.98 5.28 2.69
N ILE A 117 -2.69 5.07 2.41
CA ILE A 117 -2.04 3.75 2.47
C ILE A 117 -2.17 3.15 3.87
N THR A 118 -1.84 3.91 4.90
CA THR A 118 -1.91 3.46 6.30
C THR A 118 -3.34 3.13 6.73
N ARG A 119 -4.31 4.01 6.41
CA ARG A 119 -5.73 3.78 6.78
C ARG A 119 -6.34 2.59 6.06
N THR A 120 -6.07 2.41 4.77
CA THR A 120 -6.63 1.30 3.98
C THR A 120 -6.08 -0.04 4.43
N ARG A 121 -4.78 -0.14 4.70
CA ARG A 121 -4.18 -1.34 5.32
C ARG A 121 -4.80 -1.64 6.67
N ARG A 122 -4.91 -0.63 7.54
CA ARG A 122 -5.53 -0.81 8.86
C ARG A 122 -6.98 -1.27 8.73
N PHE A 123 -7.74 -0.67 7.81
CA PHE A 123 -9.11 -1.06 7.50
C PHE A 123 -9.22 -2.53 7.08
N TYR A 124 -8.38 -2.99 6.14
CA TYR A 124 -8.34 -4.40 5.75
C TYR A 124 -8.05 -5.32 6.95
N ARG A 125 -7.04 -5.00 7.77
CA ARG A 125 -6.65 -5.82 8.92
C ARG A 125 -7.75 -6.01 9.97
N MET A 126 -8.60 -5.00 10.18
CA MET A 126 -9.73 -5.14 11.12
C MET A 126 -10.94 -5.84 10.51
N TYR A 127 -11.10 -5.74 9.20
CA TYR A 127 -12.21 -6.35 8.47
C TYR A 127 -11.65 -7.25 7.36
N PRO A 128 -10.98 -8.38 7.67
CA PRO A 128 -10.23 -9.17 6.68
C PRO A 128 -11.10 -9.90 5.65
N SER A 129 -12.43 -9.94 5.86
CA SER A 129 -13.38 -10.42 4.86
C SER A 129 -14.23 -9.26 4.34
N LYS A 130 -14.44 -9.24 3.02
CA LYS A 130 -15.27 -8.26 2.32
C LYS A 130 -16.73 -8.28 2.78
N ASP A 131 -17.23 -9.42 3.22
CA ASP A 131 -18.62 -9.59 3.69
C ASP A 131 -18.88 -8.85 5.01
N ARG A 132 -17.83 -8.42 5.72
CA ARG A 132 -17.93 -7.61 6.94
C ARG A 132 -18.08 -6.12 6.66
N ILE A 133 -18.16 -5.72 5.40
CA ILE A 133 -18.20 -4.32 4.98
C ILE A 133 -19.60 -3.99 4.49
N ASP A 134 -20.23 -3.04 5.17
CA ASP A 134 -21.46 -2.45 4.71
C ASP A 134 -21.15 -1.49 3.54
N PRO A 135 -21.62 -1.79 2.31
CA PRO A 135 -21.36 -0.96 1.14
C PRO A 135 -21.99 0.44 1.23
N ASN A 136 -23.00 0.62 2.08
CA ASN A 136 -23.68 1.90 2.29
C ASN A 136 -22.98 2.79 3.32
N ARG A 137 -22.07 2.22 4.10
CA ARG A 137 -21.30 2.96 5.11
C ARG A 137 -20.09 3.63 4.48
N SER A 138 -19.86 4.90 4.84
CA SER A 138 -18.69 5.61 4.35
C SER A 138 -17.38 5.07 4.94
N PHE A 139 -16.30 5.13 4.16
CA PHE A 139 -14.96 4.77 4.64
C PHE A 139 -14.54 5.58 5.88
N ASP A 140 -14.87 6.87 5.93
CA ASP A 140 -14.56 7.72 7.10
C ASP A 140 -15.25 7.24 8.39
N SER A 141 -16.45 6.66 8.26
CA SER A 141 -17.16 6.07 9.40
C SER A 141 -16.43 4.84 9.94
N TYR A 142 -15.77 4.05 9.09
CA TYR A 142 -14.86 2.99 9.53
C TYR A 142 -13.59 3.57 10.14
N VAL A 143 -12.95 4.55 9.50
CA VAL A 143 -11.74 5.21 10.03
C VAL A 143 -11.93 5.73 11.45
N ALA A 144 -13.10 6.31 11.74
CA ALA A 144 -13.43 6.82 13.06
C ALA A 144 -13.40 5.75 14.18
N THR A 145 -13.69 4.47 13.87
CA THR A 145 -13.70 3.39 14.87
C THR A 145 -12.30 3.06 15.36
N PHE A 146 -11.30 3.17 14.49
CA PHE A 146 -9.93 2.74 14.79
C PHE A 146 -8.97 3.90 15.05
N GLU A 147 -9.28 5.11 14.61
CA GLU A 147 -8.53 6.31 14.98
C GLU A 147 -9.04 6.98 16.28
N GLY A 148 -9.94 6.32 17.02
CA GLY A 148 -10.30 6.72 18.38
C GLY A 148 -10.95 8.11 18.46
N GLY A 149 -12.00 8.36 17.68
CA GLY A 149 -12.88 9.51 17.92
C GLY A 149 -12.30 10.90 17.64
N TYR A 150 -11.12 11.04 17.01
CA TYR A 150 -10.56 12.36 16.66
C TYR A 150 -11.43 13.17 15.69
N ILE A 151 -12.25 12.51 14.86
CA ILE A 151 -13.25 13.18 14.01
C ILE A 151 -14.48 13.63 14.83
N SER A 152 -14.77 12.97 15.95
CA SER A 152 -15.91 13.33 16.81
C SER A 152 -15.71 14.66 17.52
N LYS A 153 -14.47 15.04 17.86
CA LYS A 153 -14.20 16.33 18.56
C LYS A 153 -14.38 17.55 17.64
N HIS A 154 -13.98 17.49 16.38
CA HIS A 154 -14.16 18.62 15.45
C HIS A 154 -15.60 18.80 14.96
N LYS A 155 -16.34 17.71 14.73
CA LYS A 155 -17.78 17.83 14.39
C LYS A 155 -18.65 18.26 15.57
N LYS A 156 -18.24 17.96 16.81
CA LYS A 156 -18.94 18.42 18.01
C LYS A 156 -18.68 19.91 18.26
N SER A 157 -17.45 20.40 18.02
CA SER A 157 -17.15 21.84 18.17
C SER A 157 -17.87 22.72 17.16
N GLU A 158 -18.06 22.28 15.90
CA GLU A 158 -18.81 23.08 14.91
C GLU A 158 -20.31 23.16 15.23
N ARG A 159 -20.93 22.07 15.72
CA ARG A 159 -22.34 22.09 16.14
C ARG A 159 -22.57 22.93 17.39
N ASP A 160 -21.65 22.91 18.36
CA ASP A 160 -21.76 23.73 19.57
C ASP A 160 -21.59 25.24 19.30
N ILE A 161 -20.88 25.62 18.23
CA ILE A 161 -20.75 27.03 17.82
C ILE A 161 -22.04 27.52 17.13
N THR A 162 -22.73 26.68 16.36
CA THR A 162 -23.98 27.05 15.70
C THR A 162 -25.16 27.19 16.67
N ILE A 163 -25.22 26.35 17.71
CA ILE A 163 -26.32 26.38 18.69
C ILE A 163 -26.21 27.58 19.66
N ARG A 164 -25.01 28.14 19.88
CA ARG A 164 -24.79 29.31 20.73
C ARG A 164 -24.99 30.66 20.03
N LYS A 165 -25.37 30.66 18.75
CA LYS A 165 -25.59 31.88 17.94
C LYS A 165 -27.03 32.00 17.43
N SER A 166 -27.97 31.26 17.99
CA SER A 166 -29.42 31.38 17.72
C SER A 166 -30.15 31.87 18.94
#